data_AF-A0A538KPB4-F1
#
_entry.id   AF-A0A538KPB4-F1
#
_cell.length_a   1.000
_cell.length_b   1.000
_cell.length_c   1.000
_cell.angle_alpha   90.00
_cell.angle_beta   90.00
_cell.angle_gamma   90.00
#
_symmetry.space_group_name_H-M   'P 1'
#
loop_
_entity.id
_entity.type
_entity.pdbx_description
1 polymer ?
#
loop_
_entity_poly.entity_id
_entity_poly.type
_entity_poly.pdbx_seq_one_letter_code
_entity_poly.pdbx_strand_id
1 'polypeptide(L)'
;MRLTVSPEVRNSRVVKAHRSFDPRRVGSLECDAWVAYYRRRWLPFLRAAILLTRHTFALPWPQTALGAWLVLRANQLWAPFPDNDPDGARRAMQRFYRLVAIHHGESLDPTLAAALEVEWWRVHREHQHQGSPLDRESLVDALAALYGYVYSVPEDEVRVAAEQRALAMDHSDRWVNEGCDPQSPLIDQERAALVRSYAGLLAAVHRS
;
A
#
# COMPACT_ATOMS: atom_id res chain seq x y z
N MET A 1 19.80 1.58 -55.85
CA MET A 1 20.26 1.58 -54.45
C MET A 1 19.04 1.86 -53.58
N ARG A 2 18.34 0.81 -53.09
CA ARG A 2 17.15 0.95 -52.24
C ARG A 2 17.61 1.01 -50.79
N LEU A 3 17.41 2.15 -50.14
CA LEU A 3 17.56 2.28 -48.70
C LEU A 3 16.29 1.73 -48.04
N THR A 4 16.34 0.49 -47.59
CA THR A 4 15.36 -0.07 -46.65
C THR A 4 15.61 0.56 -45.28
N VAL A 5 14.75 1.50 -44.90
CA VAL A 5 14.63 1.98 -43.52
C VAL A 5 13.85 0.91 -42.77
N SER A 6 14.52 0.20 -41.86
CA SER A 6 13.86 -0.70 -40.90
C SER A 6 12.97 0.11 -39.96
N PRO A 7 11.71 -0.28 -39.72
CA PRO A 7 10.89 0.38 -38.73
C PRO A 7 11.38 -0.05 -37.33
N GLU A 8 11.93 0.89 -36.57
CA GLU A 8 12.06 0.74 -35.12
C GLU A 8 10.67 0.47 -34.54
N VAL A 9 10.46 -0.77 -34.10
CA VAL A 9 9.32 -1.14 -33.26
C VAL A 9 9.55 -0.42 -31.93
N ARG A 10 9.00 0.78 -31.81
CA ARG A 10 8.85 1.49 -30.54
C ARG A 10 7.88 0.65 -29.70
N ASN A 11 8.45 -0.28 -28.94
CA ASN A 11 7.73 -1.16 -28.05
C ASN A 11 7.17 -0.30 -26.92
N SER A 12 5.99 0.30 -27.13
CA SER A 12 5.23 0.93 -26.06
C SER A 12 4.90 -0.17 -25.07
N ARG A 13 5.67 -0.28 -23.98
CA ARG A 13 5.32 -1.14 -22.84
C ARG A 13 3.91 -0.73 -22.42
N VAL A 14 2.91 -1.54 -22.76
CA VAL A 14 1.57 -1.36 -22.25
C VAL A 14 1.68 -1.46 -20.73
N VAL A 15 1.48 -0.33 -20.04
CA VAL A 15 1.50 -0.28 -18.58
C VAL A 15 0.45 -1.27 -18.08
N LYS A 16 0.89 -2.26 -17.29
CA LYS A 16 -0.02 -3.29 -16.75
C LYS A 16 -1.10 -2.62 -15.89
N ALA A 17 -2.30 -3.20 -15.85
CA ALA A 17 -3.45 -2.58 -15.19
C ALA A 17 -3.25 -2.29 -13.69
N HIS A 18 -2.41 -3.05 -12.99
CA HIS A 18 -2.07 -2.78 -11.58
C HIS A 18 -1.04 -1.65 -11.39
N ARG A 19 -0.59 -1.04 -12.49
CA ARG A 19 0.36 0.09 -12.56
C ARG A 19 -0.30 1.35 -13.15
N SER A 20 -1.62 1.36 -13.32
CA SER A 20 -2.40 2.47 -13.90
C SER A 20 -3.62 2.85 -13.05
N PHE A 21 -3.52 2.67 -11.74
CA PHE A 21 -4.60 2.99 -10.79
C PHE A 21 -4.86 4.50 -10.64
N ASP A 22 -6.06 4.87 -10.21
CA ASP A 22 -6.41 6.26 -9.87
C ASP A 22 -5.96 6.59 -8.43
N PRO A 23 -4.98 7.50 -8.25
CA PRO A 23 -4.44 7.80 -6.92
C PRO A 23 -5.48 8.45 -5.99
N ARG A 24 -6.45 9.20 -6.53
CA ARG A 24 -7.53 9.79 -5.73
C ARG A 24 -8.43 8.72 -5.17
N ARG A 25 -8.82 7.76 -6.02
CA ARG A 25 -9.69 6.64 -5.65
C ARG A 25 -9.01 5.72 -4.65
N VAL A 26 -7.78 5.31 -4.93
CA VAL A 26 -7.01 4.38 -4.09
C VAL A 26 -6.68 5.02 -2.74
N GLY A 27 -6.16 6.25 -2.72
CA GLY A 27 -5.85 6.95 -1.46
C GLY A 27 -7.09 7.20 -0.59
N SER A 28 -8.24 7.49 -1.20
CA SER A 28 -9.50 7.63 -0.45
C SER A 28 -9.98 6.32 0.16
N LEU A 29 -9.91 5.22 -0.59
CA LEU A 29 -10.33 3.90 -0.11
C LEU A 29 -9.41 3.37 0.98
N GLU A 30 -8.11 3.65 0.90
CA GLU A 30 -7.18 3.28 1.96
C GLU A 30 -7.42 4.07 3.25
N CYS A 31 -7.66 5.39 3.16
CA CYS A 31 -8.08 6.19 4.32
C CYS A 31 -9.33 5.60 4.99
N ASP A 32 -10.35 5.26 4.20
CA ASP A 32 -11.57 4.65 4.73
C ASP A 32 -11.29 3.30 5.41
N ALA A 33 -10.33 2.52 4.90
CA ALA A 33 -9.88 1.27 5.50
C ALA A 33 -9.14 1.52 6.82
N TRP A 34 -8.25 2.51 6.91
CA TRP A 34 -7.52 2.87 8.13
C TRP A 34 -8.47 3.37 9.22
N VAL A 35 -9.39 4.28 8.89
CA VAL A 35 -10.43 4.75 9.81
C VAL A 35 -11.30 3.59 10.32
N ALA A 36 -11.64 2.63 9.46
CA ALA A 36 -12.36 1.44 9.86
C ALA A 36 -11.52 0.49 10.74
N TYR A 37 -10.23 0.34 10.45
CA TYR A 37 -9.28 -0.49 11.18
C TYR A 37 -9.12 -0.03 12.63
N TYR A 38 -8.77 1.24 12.84
CA TYR A 38 -8.55 1.76 14.20
C TYR A 38 -9.82 1.74 15.04
N ARG A 39 -10.99 1.95 14.41
CA ARG A 39 -12.30 1.81 15.06
C ARG A 39 -12.80 0.37 15.16
N ARG A 40 -12.01 -0.63 14.75
CA ARG A 40 -12.33 -2.07 14.76
C ARG A 40 -13.64 -2.42 14.01
N ARG A 41 -13.99 -1.63 12.99
CA ARG A 41 -15.17 -1.83 12.15
C ARG A 41 -14.85 -2.73 10.96
N TRP A 42 -14.83 -4.04 11.19
CA TRP A 42 -14.38 -5.02 10.19
C TRP A 42 -15.24 -5.11 8.93
N LEU A 43 -16.56 -4.88 9.03
CA LEU A 43 -17.43 -4.88 7.85
C LEU A 43 -17.17 -3.67 6.93
N PRO A 44 -17.13 -2.42 7.44
CA PRO A 44 -16.64 -1.28 6.66
C PRO A 44 -15.23 -1.47 6.11
N PHE A 45 -14.31 -2.02 6.92
CA PHE A 45 -12.96 -2.34 6.46
C PHE A 45 -12.98 -3.28 5.25
N LEU A 46 -13.74 -4.38 5.31
CA LEU A 46 -13.80 -5.35 4.22
C LEU A 46 -14.38 -4.73 2.94
N ARG A 47 -15.39 -3.87 3.06
CA ARG A 47 -15.94 -3.14 1.90
C ARG A 47 -14.88 -2.23 1.26
N ALA A 48 -14.15 -1.47 2.06
CA ALA A 48 -13.05 -0.63 1.58
C ALA A 48 -11.95 -1.48 0.93
N ALA A 49 -11.54 -2.58 1.57
CA ALA A 49 -10.51 -3.49 1.07
C ALA A 49 -10.88 -4.17 -0.26
N ILE A 50 -12.15 -4.55 -0.47
CA ILE A 50 -12.65 -5.09 -1.75
C ILE A 50 -12.46 -4.07 -2.87
N LEU A 51 -12.93 -2.83 -2.64
CA LEU A 51 -12.83 -1.77 -3.64
C LEU A 51 -11.37 -1.36 -3.87
N LEU A 52 -10.58 -1.25 -2.80
CA LEU A 52 -9.15 -0.93 -2.87
C LEU A 52 -8.41 -1.97 -3.71
N THR A 53 -8.58 -3.25 -3.40
CA THR A 53 -7.94 -4.35 -4.14
C THR A 53 -8.35 -4.34 -5.61
N ARG A 54 -9.64 -4.11 -5.91
CA ARG A 54 -10.15 -4.03 -7.28
C ARG A 54 -9.54 -2.87 -8.05
N HIS A 55 -9.48 -1.69 -7.45
CA HIS A 55 -9.02 -0.46 -8.12
C HIS A 55 -7.50 -0.36 -8.20
N THR A 56 -6.76 -0.96 -7.27
CA THR A 56 -5.30 -1.00 -7.31
C THR A 56 -4.78 -2.09 -8.24
N PHE A 57 -5.33 -3.30 -8.16
CA PHE A 57 -4.75 -4.48 -8.84
C PHE A 57 -5.56 -5.00 -10.01
N ALA A 58 -6.74 -4.44 -10.29
CA ALA A 58 -7.60 -4.83 -11.42
C ALA A 58 -7.94 -6.35 -11.48
N LEU A 59 -7.90 -7.06 -10.34
CA LEU A 59 -8.16 -8.50 -10.26
C LEU A 59 -9.62 -8.85 -10.61
N PRO A 60 -9.91 -10.02 -11.21
CA PRO A 60 -11.29 -10.53 -11.36
C PRO A 60 -12.03 -10.58 -10.02
N TRP A 61 -13.36 -10.48 -10.03
CA TRP A 61 -14.17 -10.40 -8.81
C TRP A 61 -13.90 -11.52 -7.78
N PRO A 62 -13.79 -12.80 -8.15
CA PRO A 62 -13.48 -13.85 -7.18
C PRO A 62 -12.11 -13.66 -6.52
N GLN A 63 -11.10 -13.24 -7.29
CA GLN A 63 -9.75 -12.98 -6.80
C GLN A 63 -9.70 -11.69 -5.97
N THR A 64 -10.47 -10.67 -6.34
CA THR A 64 -10.64 -9.44 -5.55
C THR A 64 -11.19 -9.77 -4.16
N ALA A 65 -12.25 -10.58 -4.08
CA ALA A 65 -12.85 -10.97 -2.81
C ALA A 65 -11.86 -11.77 -1.94
N LEU A 66 -11.15 -12.73 -2.54
CA LEU A 66 -10.11 -13.50 -1.85
C LEU A 66 -8.97 -12.59 -1.36
N GLY A 67 -8.48 -11.68 -2.20
CA GLY A 67 -7.42 -10.74 -1.85
C GLY A 67 -7.82 -9.83 -0.70
N ALA A 68 -9.01 -9.23 -0.77
CA ALA A 68 -9.54 -8.38 0.30
C ALA A 68 -9.75 -9.13 1.61
N TRP A 69 -10.19 -10.40 1.55
CA TRP A 69 -10.28 -11.26 2.73
C TRP A 69 -8.91 -11.52 3.35
N LEU A 70 -7.88 -11.79 2.54
CA LEU A 70 -6.50 -11.96 3.03
C LEU A 70 -5.98 -10.69 3.73
N VAL A 71 -6.21 -9.52 3.14
CA VAL A 71 -5.85 -8.22 3.72
C VAL A 71 -6.57 -7.98 5.05
N LEU A 72 -7.88 -8.27 5.12
CA LEU A 72 -8.65 -8.21 6.38
C LEU A 72 -8.04 -9.13 7.44
N ARG A 73 -7.73 -10.38 7.09
CA ARG A 73 -7.15 -11.34 8.04
C ARG A 73 -5.78 -10.90 8.52
N ALA A 74 -4.92 -10.38 7.64
CA ALA A 74 -3.63 -9.83 8.01
C ALA A 74 -3.78 -8.69 9.03
N ASN A 75 -4.70 -7.76 8.76
CA ASN A 75 -5.00 -6.66 9.66
C ASN A 75 -5.56 -7.13 11.01
N GLN A 76 -6.47 -8.10 11.04
CA GLN A 76 -7.00 -8.65 12.28
C GLN A 76 -5.93 -9.35 13.13
N LEU A 77 -4.98 -10.04 12.50
CA LEU A 77 -3.84 -10.68 13.17
C LEU A 77 -2.84 -9.65 13.69
N TRP A 78 -2.66 -8.55 12.96
CA TRP A 78 -1.79 -7.45 13.36
C TRP A 78 -2.38 -6.58 14.47
N ALA A 79 -3.71 -6.45 14.54
CA ALA A 79 -4.35 -5.39 15.29
C ALA A 79 -4.23 -5.48 16.83
N PRO A 80 -4.30 -6.63 17.50
CA PRO A 80 -4.04 -6.71 18.94
C PRO A 80 -2.67 -6.10 19.31
N PHE A 81 -2.54 -5.53 20.51
CA PHE A 81 -1.25 -5.05 21.01
C PHE A 81 -1.25 -5.18 22.53
N PRO A 82 -0.20 -5.76 23.15
CA PRO A 82 1.03 -6.30 22.53
C PRO A 82 0.86 -7.69 21.87
N ASP A 83 -0.29 -8.35 22.02
CA ASP A 83 -0.47 -9.77 21.67
C ASP A 83 -0.84 -10.04 20.19
N ASN A 84 -0.22 -9.35 19.23
CA ASN A 84 -0.44 -9.63 17.80
C ASN A 84 0.27 -10.89 17.29
N ASP A 85 -0.10 -11.33 16.08
CA ASP A 85 0.57 -12.39 15.33
C ASP A 85 1.24 -11.84 14.04
N PRO A 86 2.46 -11.27 14.14
CA PRO A 86 3.22 -10.79 12.98
C PRO A 86 3.48 -11.87 11.92
N ASP A 87 3.75 -13.10 12.34
CA ASP A 87 4.00 -14.21 11.42
C ASP A 87 2.73 -14.59 10.64
N GLY A 88 1.57 -14.58 11.30
CA GLY A 88 0.27 -14.79 10.67
C GLY A 88 -0.09 -13.69 9.68
N ALA A 89 0.18 -12.43 10.04
CA ALA A 89 0.03 -11.31 9.13
C ALA A 89 0.93 -11.48 7.88
N ARG A 90 2.20 -11.85 8.07
CA ARG A 90 3.13 -12.14 6.95
C ARG A 90 2.62 -13.26 6.05
N ARG A 91 2.16 -14.39 6.61
CA ARG A 91 1.59 -15.49 5.82
C ARG A 91 0.36 -15.08 5.01
N ALA A 92 -0.51 -14.24 5.58
CA ALA A 92 -1.68 -13.72 4.87
C ALA A 92 -1.28 -12.78 3.72
N MET A 93 -0.35 -11.85 3.96
CA MET A 93 0.17 -10.96 2.92
C MET A 93 0.95 -11.69 1.83
N GLN A 94 1.69 -12.75 2.17
CA GLN A 94 2.38 -13.59 1.18
C GLN A 94 1.40 -14.24 0.20
N ARG A 95 0.26 -14.74 0.71
CA ARG A 95 -0.81 -15.29 -0.14
C ARG A 95 -1.43 -14.23 -1.03
N PHE A 96 -1.58 -13.00 -0.51
CA PHE A 96 -2.09 -11.87 -1.28
C PHE A 96 -1.15 -11.48 -2.42
N TYR A 97 0.14 -11.26 -2.13
CA TYR A 97 1.13 -10.94 -3.16
C TYR A 97 1.29 -12.05 -4.19
N ARG A 98 1.18 -13.32 -3.77
CA ARG A 98 1.20 -14.46 -4.70
C ARG A 98 0.02 -14.42 -5.67
N LEU A 99 -1.18 -14.10 -5.18
CA LEU A 99 -2.37 -13.95 -6.02
C LEU A 99 -2.18 -12.86 -7.07
N VAL A 100 -1.66 -11.70 -6.67
CA VAL A 100 -1.37 -10.57 -7.58
C VAL A 100 -0.30 -10.95 -8.60
N ALA A 101 0.80 -11.55 -8.17
CA ALA A 101 1.91 -11.93 -9.04
C ALA A 101 1.49 -12.95 -10.11
N ILE A 102 0.74 -14.00 -9.72
CA ILE A 102 0.22 -15.01 -10.65
C ILE A 102 -0.73 -14.35 -11.67
N HIS A 103 -1.62 -13.47 -11.24
CA HIS A 103 -2.60 -12.86 -12.13
C HIS A 103 -1.96 -11.97 -13.20
N HIS A 104 -0.92 -11.22 -12.83
CA HIS A 104 -0.25 -10.27 -13.73
C HIS A 104 1.01 -10.81 -14.39
N GLY A 105 1.37 -12.08 -14.15
CA GLY A 105 2.60 -12.69 -14.63
C GLY A 105 3.84 -11.90 -14.20
N GLU A 106 3.88 -11.44 -12.95
CA GLU A 106 5.03 -10.73 -12.38
C GLU A 106 6.05 -11.72 -11.81
N SER A 107 7.34 -11.39 -11.91
CA SER A 107 8.44 -12.13 -11.28
C SER A 107 8.69 -11.72 -9.82
N LEU A 108 7.68 -11.12 -9.16
CA LEU A 108 7.71 -10.70 -7.77
C LEU A 108 7.81 -11.94 -6.85
N ASP A 109 8.77 -11.99 -5.93
CA ASP A 109 8.75 -12.99 -4.85
C ASP A 109 7.74 -12.55 -3.77
N PRO A 110 6.62 -13.28 -3.61
CA PRO A 110 5.59 -12.91 -2.64
C PRO A 110 6.07 -12.94 -1.19
N THR A 111 7.12 -13.71 -0.91
CA THR A 111 7.67 -13.87 0.44
C THR A 111 8.38 -12.60 0.87
N LEU A 112 9.27 -12.08 0.00
CA LEU A 112 9.95 -10.81 0.24
C LEU A 112 8.96 -9.63 0.26
N ALA A 113 7.99 -9.58 -0.66
CA ALA A 113 6.96 -8.53 -0.65
C ALA A 113 6.19 -8.49 0.68
N ALA A 114 5.79 -9.65 1.20
CA ALA A 114 5.08 -9.74 2.47
C ALA A 114 5.96 -9.42 3.68
N ALA A 115 7.26 -9.73 3.61
CA ALA A 115 8.21 -9.34 4.65
C ALA A 115 8.35 -7.81 4.73
N LEU A 116 8.56 -7.14 3.59
CA LEU A 116 8.63 -5.67 3.52
C LEU A 116 7.32 -4.99 3.94
N GLU A 117 6.17 -5.57 3.56
CA GLU A 117 4.86 -5.06 3.96
C GLU A 117 4.67 -5.05 5.47
N VAL A 118 4.95 -6.17 6.14
CA VAL A 118 4.78 -6.24 7.60
C VAL A 118 5.91 -5.53 8.34
N GLU A 119 7.07 -5.34 7.70
CA GLU A 119 8.17 -4.58 8.28
C GLU A 119 7.81 -3.11 8.47
N TRP A 120 7.20 -2.44 7.48
CA TRP A 120 6.76 -1.06 7.72
C TRP A 120 5.66 -0.99 8.78
N TRP A 121 4.80 -2.01 8.91
CA TRP A 121 3.82 -2.07 10.00
C TRP A 121 4.51 -2.10 11.36
N ARG A 122 5.57 -2.91 11.50
CA ARG A 122 6.37 -3.04 12.72
C ARG A 122 7.04 -1.71 13.07
N VAL A 123 7.74 -1.10 12.11
CA VAL A 123 8.42 0.20 12.30
C VAL A 123 7.42 1.29 12.69
N HIS A 124 6.28 1.36 12.01
CA HIS A 124 5.22 2.32 12.36
C HIS A 124 4.71 2.12 13.79
N ARG A 125 4.47 0.87 14.20
CA ARG A 125 3.98 0.56 15.55
C ARG A 125 5.00 0.90 16.65
N GLU A 126 6.28 0.70 16.38
CA GLU A 126 7.35 1.12 17.30
C GLU A 126 7.39 2.64 17.44
N HIS A 127 7.28 3.37 16.33
CA HIS A 127 7.14 4.83 16.33
C HIS A 127 5.90 5.28 17.11
N GLN A 128 4.75 4.61 16.92
CA GLN A 128 3.49 4.94 17.56
C GLN A 128 3.51 4.78 19.09
N HIS A 129 4.20 3.76 19.63
CA HIS A 129 4.12 3.41 21.05
C HIS A 129 5.36 3.75 21.89
N GLN A 130 6.55 3.78 21.30
CA GLN A 130 7.77 3.89 22.11
C GLN A 130 8.20 5.33 22.36
N GLY A 131 7.55 6.33 21.73
CA GLY A 131 7.85 7.76 21.91
C GLY A 131 9.33 8.14 21.65
N SER A 132 10.11 7.18 21.16
CA SER A 132 11.50 7.32 20.82
C SER A 132 11.56 8.10 19.52
N PRO A 133 12.57 8.95 19.30
CA PRO A 133 12.89 9.47 17.98
C PRO A 133 13.43 8.32 17.10
N LEU A 134 12.70 7.21 16.97
CA LEU A 134 12.79 6.39 15.78
C LEU A 134 12.43 7.33 14.65
N ASP A 135 13.46 7.64 13.89
CA ASP A 135 13.45 8.66 12.88
C ASP A 135 12.29 8.37 11.93
N ARG A 136 11.49 9.39 11.66
CA ARG A 136 10.51 9.37 10.56
C ARG A 136 11.14 8.76 9.31
N GLU A 137 12.44 9.01 9.12
CA GLU A 137 13.27 8.42 8.07
C GLU A 137 13.22 6.89 8.02
N SER A 138 13.26 6.19 9.14
CA SER A 138 13.19 4.72 9.17
C SER A 138 11.87 4.17 8.63
N LEU A 139 10.75 4.88 8.89
CA LEU A 139 9.45 4.54 8.33
C LEU A 139 9.40 4.85 6.83
N VAL A 140 9.97 5.99 6.42
CA VAL A 140 10.10 6.37 5.00
C VAL A 140 10.94 5.33 4.24
N ASP A 141 12.06 4.88 4.80
CA ASP A 141 12.93 3.87 4.21
C ASP A 141 12.21 2.52 4.07
N ALA A 142 11.51 2.07 5.11
CA ALA A 142 10.74 0.82 5.04
C ALA A 142 9.63 0.87 3.96
N LEU A 143 8.98 2.03 3.82
CA LEU A 143 7.96 2.25 2.79
C LEU A 143 8.57 2.34 1.38
N ALA A 144 9.69 3.04 1.22
CA ALA A 144 10.41 3.15 -0.05
C ALA A 144 10.91 1.78 -0.52
N ALA A 145 11.46 0.96 0.38
CA ALA A 145 11.88 -0.40 0.10
C ALA A 145 10.71 -1.28 -0.39
N LEU A 146 9.53 -1.20 0.26
CA LEU A 146 8.34 -1.90 -0.20
C LEU A 146 7.92 -1.45 -1.61
N TYR A 147 7.82 -0.13 -1.84
CA TYR A 147 7.39 0.43 -3.11
C TYR A 147 8.36 0.09 -4.24
N GLY A 148 9.66 0.29 -4.01
CA GLY A 148 10.71 -0.03 -4.98
C GLY A 148 10.68 -1.51 -5.35
N TYR A 149 10.48 -2.38 -4.36
CA TYR A 149 10.38 -3.82 -4.58
C TYR A 149 9.13 -4.22 -5.38
N VAL A 150 7.93 -3.82 -4.93
CA VAL A 150 6.64 -4.24 -5.53
C VAL A 150 6.47 -3.69 -6.95
N TYR A 151 6.92 -2.47 -7.20
CA TYR A 151 6.76 -1.83 -8.50
C TYR A 151 8.00 -1.91 -9.40
N SER A 152 9.10 -2.46 -8.89
CA SER A 152 10.38 -2.60 -9.59
C SER A 152 10.91 -1.25 -10.08
N VAL A 153 10.95 -0.27 -9.18
CA VAL A 153 11.45 1.09 -9.41
C VAL A 153 12.54 1.41 -8.37
N PRO A 154 13.49 2.32 -8.66
CA PRO A 154 14.47 2.75 -7.67
C PRO A 154 13.80 3.37 -6.42
N GLU A 155 14.35 3.11 -5.23
CA GLU A 155 13.79 3.59 -3.96
C GLU A 155 13.77 5.12 -3.86
N ASP A 156 14.77 5.80 -4.44
CA ASP A 156 14.86 7.25 -4.50
C ASP A 156 13.71 7.87 -5.33
N GLU A 157 13.24 7.18 -6.37
CA GLU A 157 12.12 7.66 -7.20
C GLU A 157 10.78 7.63 -6.46
N VAL A 158 10.63 6.74 -5.46
CA VAL A 158 9.41 6.58 -4.66
C VAL A 158 9.50 7.23 -3.28
N ARG A 159 10.62 7.87 -2.94
CA ARG A 159 10.83 8.47 -1.62
C ARG A 159 9.77 9.51 -1.27
N VAL A 160 9.42 10.40 -2.21
CA VAL A 160 8.34 11.38 -2.01
C VAL A 160 6.99 10.71 -1.73
N ALA A 161 6.72 9.56 -2.35
CA ALA A 161 5.50 8.81 -2.06
C ALA A 161 5.53 8.25 -0.62
N ALA A 162 6.65 7.66 -0.21
CA ALA A 162 6.85 7.15 1.13
C ALA A 162 6.71 8.23 2.21
N GLU A 163 7.28 9.43 2.00
CA GLU A 163 7.16 10.58 2.91
C GLU A 163 5.69 11.02 3.11
N GLN A 164 4.91 11.04 2.04
CA GLN A 164 3.49 11.40 2.09
C GLN A 164 2.66 10.32 2.82
N ARG A 165 3.01 9.05 2.66
CA ARG A 165 2.34 7.98 3.40
C ARG A 165 2.69 8.02 4.89
N ALA A 166 3.94 8.28 5.24
CA ALA A 166 4.35 8.51 6.63
C ALA A 166 3.60 9.72 7.23
N LEU A 167 3.44 10.81 6.47
CA LEU A 167 2.61 11.95 6.90
C LEU A 167 1.15 11.55 7.16
N ALA A 168 0.57 10.70 6.32
CA ALA A 168 -0.77 10.18 6.55
C ALA A 168 -0.87 9.39 7.87
N MET A 169 0.16 8.59 8.19
CA MET A 169 0.23 7.86 9.45
C MET A 169 0.29 8.81 10.66
N ASP A 170 1.02 9.93 10.59
CA ASP A 170 1.02 10.93 11.68
C ASP A 170 -0.35 11.57 11.90
N HIS A 171 -1.12 11.80 10.82
CA HIS A 171 -2.49 12.29 10.92
C HIS A 171 -3.39 11.24 11.59
N SER A 172 -3.26 9.98 11.20
CA SER A 172 -3.98 8.86 11.79
C SER A 172 -3.63 8.67 13.27
N ASP A 173 -2.35 8.72 13.64
CA ASP A 173 -1.89 8.53 15.02
C ASP A 173 -2.39 9.63 15.94
N ARG A 174 -2.34 10.89 15.49
CA ARG A 174 -2.96 12.00 16.23
C ARG A 174 -4.47 11.82 16.37
N TRP A 175 -5.15 11.43 15.30
CA TRP A 175 -6.59 11.19 15.33
C TRP A 175 -6.97 10.06 16.29
N VAL A 176 -6.16 8.99 16.36
CA VAL A 176 -6.33 7.90 17.31
C VAL A 176 -6.12 8.39 18.74
N ASN A 177 -5.06 9.16 18.99
CA ASN A 177 -4.77 9.75 20.29
C ASN A 177 -5.84 10.76 20.76
N GLU A 178 -6.51 11.44 19.82
CA GLU A 178 -7.64 12.35 20.06
C GLU A 178 -8.99 11.63 20.25
N GLY A 179 -9.03 10.29 20.21
CA GLY A 179 -10.23 9.51 20.51
C GLY A 179 -11.04 9.05 19.30
N CYS A 180 -10.47 9.08 18.09
CA CYS A 180 -11.07 8.55 16.86
C CYS A 180 -12.40 9.20 16.43
N ASP A 181 -12.56 10.52 16.63
CA ASP A 181 -13.77 11.24 16.22
C ASP A 181 -13.95 11.19 14.67
N PRO A 182 -15.05 10.64 14.13
CA PRO A 182 -15.32 10.64 12.69
C PRO A 182 -15.47 12.02 12.05
N GLN A 183 -15.63 13.10 12.83
CA GLN A 183 -15.73 14.46 12.32
C GLN A 183 -14.40 15.22 12.39
N SER A 184 -13.31 14.58 12.83
CA SER A 184 -12.00 15.22 12.92
C SER A 184 -11.48 15.61 11.52
N PRO A 185 -10.96 16.84 11.35
CA PRO A 185 -10.34 17.26 10.09
C PRO A 185 -9.05 16.48 9.78
N LEU A 186 -8.50 15.74 10.74
CA LEU A 186 -7.33 14.88 10.53
C LEU A 186 -7.61 13.78 9.50
N ILE A 187 -8.86 13.31 9.39
CA ILE A 187 -9.25 12.30 8.39
C ILE A 187 -9.08 12.87 6.97
N ASP A 188 -9.43 14.13 6.74
CA ASP A 188 -9.25 14.76 5.44
C ASP A 188 -7.78 15.02 5.12
N GLN A 189 -6.97 15.33 6.14
CA GLN A 189 -5.52 15.50 6.00
C GLN A 189 -4.82 14.18 5.69
N GLU A 190 -5.18 13.10 6.40
CA GLU A 190 -4.75 11.73 6.13
C GLU A 190 -5.08 11.33 4.69
N ARG A 191 -6.34 11.54 4.27
CA ARG A 191 -6.80 11.26 2.91
C ARG A 191 -5.98 12.02 1.87
N ALA A 192 -5.77 13.32 2.07
CA ALA A 192 -5.01 14.15 1.14
C ALA A 192 -3.55 13.68 1.03
N ALA A 193 -2.94 13.29 2.15
CA ALA A 193 -1.58 12.74 2.17
C ALA A 193 -1.50 11.39 1.45
N LEU A 194 -2.45 10.47 1.67
CA LEU A 194 -2.53 9.20 0.93
C LEU A 194 -2.72 9.40 -0.58
N VAL A 195 -3.55 10.36 -1.00
CA VAL A 195 -3.71 10.69 -2.43
C VAL A 195 -2.40 11.19 -3.03
N ARG A 196 -1.64 12.04 -2.32
CA ARG A 196 -0.32 12.50 -2.78
C ARG A 196 0.70 11.37 -2.81
N SER A 197 0.68 10.47 -1.84
CA SER A 197 1.50 9.26 -1.82
C SER A 197 1.28 8.42 -3.08
N TYR A 198 0.02 8.05 -3.36
CA TYR A 198 -0.29 7.26 -4.54
C TYR A 198 -0.01 7.99 -5.86
N ALA A 199 -0.19 9.30 -5.92
CA ALA A 199 0.17 10.09 -7.10
C ALA A 199 1.68 10.09 -7.34
N GLY A 200 2.49 10.25 -6.29
CA GLY A 200 3.95 10.17 -6.37
C GLY A 200 4.43 8.79 -6.82
N LEU A 201 3.84 7.73 -6.26
CA LEU A 201 4.14 6.35 -6.63
C LEU A 201 3.80 6.10 -8.11
N LEU A 202 2.61 6.48 -8.56
CA LEU A 202 2.19 6.32 -9.95
C LEU A 202 3.14 7.07 -10.91
N ALA A 203 3.55 8.29 -10.54
CA ALA A 203 4.48 9.08 -11.32
C ALA A 203 5.86 8.42 -11.44
N ALA A 204 6.38 7.78 -10.38
CA ALA A 204 7.61 7.00 -10.44
C ALA A 204 7.47 5.80 -11.39
N VAL A 205 6.38 5.03 -11.22
CA VAL A 205 6.10 3.85 -12.05
C VAL A 205 5.98 4.16 -13.54
N HIS A 206 5.57 5.38 -13.91
CA HIS A 206 5.43 5.79 -15.32
C HIS A 206 6.70 6.41 -15.91
N ARG A 207 7.71 6.72 -15.09
CA ARG A 207 9.01 7.24 -15.55
C ARG A 207 10.03 6.12 -15.81
N SER A 208 9.95 5.01 -15.08
CA SER A 208 10.83 3.83 -15.21
C SER A 208 10.45 2.91 -16.37
#